data_AF-A0A8J5KAC5-F1
#
_entry.id   AF-A0A8J5KAC5-F1
#
_cell.length_a   1.000
_cell.length_b   1.000
_cell.length_c   1.000
_cell.angle_alpha   90.00
_cell.angle_beta   90.00
_cell.angle_gamma   90.00
#
_symmetry.space_group_name_H-M   'P 1'
#
loop_
_entity.id
_entity.type
_entity.pdbx_description
1 polymer ?
#
loop_
_entity_poly.entity_id
_entity_poly.type
_entity_poly.pdbx_seq_one_letter_code
_entity_poly.pdbx_strand_id
1 'polypeptide(L)'
;MHPDLSPHLHTDECNALISKLQNCHKENKLLKFVGICNEIDTAVWKCLKAEEKKKVENASGNNVLACEVDQDTASEQSGNESTALKENNRRSYPQNNENSSAREERVSSQPDNSGHTCVMISYDVGKFNRLDNQVSGKGKRGAQLMGLQSPVCIISCVDGTKYTVLAGVQGKLVEVNERLLSYPQLVSDHPDAEGYLAVVLPPLRNGDFMRSKLFTEEQYKELDHYGISGC
;
A
#
# COMPACT_ATOMS: atom_id res chain seq x y z
N MET A 1 -17.23 4.86 12.06
CA MET A 1 -17.20 3.41 11.81
C MET A 1 -15.99 2.89 12.56
N HIS A 2 -16.22 2.14 13.64
CA HIS A 2 -15.15 1.48 14.39
C HIS A 2 -14.91 0.08 13.78
N PRO A 3 -13.72 -0.52 13.97
CA PRO A 3 -13.46 -1.91 13.64
C PRO A 3 -14.34 -2.88 14.47
N ASP A 4 -14.19 -4.19 14.25
CA ASP A 4 -14.94 -5.20 14.99
C ASP A 4 -14.70 -5.06 16.50
N LEU A 5 -15.76 -5.06 17.30
CA LEU A 5 -15.74 -4.85 18.75
C LEU A 5 -15.79 -6.17 19.52
N SER A 6 -15.36 -7.26 18.90
CA SER A 6 -15.37 -8.59 19.50
C SER A 6 -14.45 -8.62 20.76
N PRO A 7 -14.92 -9.16 21.90
CA PRO A 7 -14.20 -9.05 23.19
C PRO A 7 -12.81 -9.69 23.23
N HIS A 8 -12.52 -10.61 22.31
CA HIS A 8 -11.26 -11.33 22.26
C HIS A 8 -10.16 -10.61 21.48
N LEU A 9 -10.50 -9.50 20.79
CA LEU A 9 -9.58 -8.79 19.89
C LEU A 9 -8.88 -7.59 20.55
N HIS A 10 -9.32 -7.23 21.76
CA HIS A 10 -8.89 -6.00 22.44
C HIS A 10 -8.40 -6.25 23.86
N THR A 11 -7.67 -5.27 24.38
CA THR A 11 -7.26 -5.24 25.78
C THR A 11 -8.45 -5.18 26.74
N ASP A 12 -8.28 -5.70 27.95
CA ASP A 12 -9.32 -5.68 29.00
C ASP A 12 -9.83 -4.26 29.29
N GLU A 13 -8.94 -3.26 29.22
CA GLU A 13 -9.28 -1.84 29.37
C GLU A 13 -10.24 -1.35 28.28
N CYS A 14 -9.98 -1.66 27.00
CA CYS A 14 -10.87 -1.28 25.91
C CYS A 14 -12.17 -2.10 25.92
N ASN A 15 -12.12 -3.38 26.29
CA ASN A 15 -13.30 -4.23 26.45
C ASN A 15 -14.30 -3.70 27.50
N ALA A 16 -13.80 -3.08 28.57
CA ALA A 16 -14.65 -2.42 29.56
C ALA A 16 -15.44 -1.24 28.96
N LEU A 17 -14.83 -0.46 28.06
CA LEU A 17 -15.49 0.65 27.36
C LEU A 17 -16.49 0.15 26.30
N ILE A 18 -16.15 -0.91 25.57
CA ILE A 18 -17.03 -1.56 24.59
C ILE A 18 -18.29 -2.08 25.28
N SER A 19 -18.14 -2.74 26.42
CA SER A 19 -19.26 -3.24 27.21
C SER A 19 -20.19 -2.11 27.68
N LYS A 20 -19.63 -0.97 28.10
CA LYS A 20 -20.40 0.24 28.45
C LYS A 20 -21.15 0.80 27.24
N LEU A 21 -20.54 0.82 26.06
CA LEU A 21 -21.19 1.27 24.82
C LEU A 21 -22.35 0.35 24.44
N GLN A 22 -22.15 -0.97 24.50
CA GLN A 22 -23.19 -1.97 24.23
C GLN A 22 -24.36 -1.84 25.22
N ASN A 23 -24.08 -1.59 26.50
CA ASN A 23 -25.12 -1.35 27.51
C ASN A 23 -25.86 -0.03 27.25
N CYS A 24 -25.17 1.06 26.92
CA CYS A 24 -25.79 2.32 26.53
C CYS A 24 -26.73 2.14 25.33
N HIS A 25 -26.33 1.35 24.32
CA HIS A 25 -27.18 1.02 23.17
C HIS A 25 -28.36 0.09 23.50
N LYS A 26 -28.21 -0.81 24.48
CA LYS A 26 -29.31 -1.67 24.97
C LYS A 26 -30.37 -0.86 25.70
N GLU A 27 -29.94 0.06 26.57
CA GLU A 27 -30.83 0.94 27.33
C GLU A 27 -31.48 2.00 26.44
N ASN A 28 -30.75 2.51 25.46
CA ASN A 28 -31.18 3.60 24.57
C ASN A 28 -31.41 3.13 23.14
N LYS A 29 -32.22 2.09 22.97
CA LYS A 29 -32.45 1.40 21.68
C LYS A 29 -32.88 2.35 20.54
N LEU A 30 -33.67 3.37 20.85
CA LEU A 30 -34.15 4.39 19.90
C LEU A 30 -33.27 5.65 19.86
N LEU A 31 -32.64 6.01 20.98
CA LEU A 31 -31.89 7.26 21.14
C LEU A 31 -30.40 7.14 20.81
N LYS A 32 -29.92 5.93 20.45
CA LYS A 32 -28.56 5.72 19.93
C LYS A 32 -28.23 6.59 18.71
N PHE A 33 -29.24 6.99 17.94
CA PHE A 33 -29.10 7.89 16.77
C PHE A 33 -29.20 9.38 17.12
N VAL A 34 -29.56 9.72 18.36
CA VAL A 34 -29.68 11.10 18.86
C VAL A 34 -28.37 11.55 19.54
N GLY A 35 -27.39 10.65 19.64
CA GLY A 35 -26.03 10.98 20.09
C GLY A 35 -25.80 10.85 21.59
N ILE A 36 -26.73 10.24 22.34
CA ILE A 36 -26.61 10.04 23.80
C ILE A 36 -25.35 9.24 24.16
N CYS A 37 -24.99 8.25 23.33
CA CYS A 37 -23.82 7.41 23.58
C CYS A 37 -22.52 7.95 22.93
N ASN A 38 -22.51 9.17 22.37
CA ASN A 38 -21.36 9.71 21.60
C ASN A 38 -20.09 9.85 22.45
N GLU A 39 -20.22 10.17 23.73
CA GLU A 39 -19.07 10.30 24.64
C GLU A 39 -18.38 8.94 24.83
N ILE A 40 -19.17 7.88 24.99
CA ILE A 40 -18.66 6.51 25.14
C ILE A 40 -18.09 6.02 23.80
N ASP A 41 -18.76 6.30 22.69
CA ASP A 41 -18.27 5.96 21.35
C ASP A 41 -16.91 6.63 21.06
N THR A 42 -16.77 7.90 21.44
CA THR A 42 -15.50 8.63 21.34
C THR A 42 -14.42 8.00 22.23
N ALA A 43 -14.76 7.56 23.44
CA ALA A 43 -13.83 6.90 24.35
C ALA A 43 -13.37 5.54 23.81
N VAL A 44 -14.29 4.72 23.27
CA VAL A 44 -13.97 3.45 22.62
C VAL A 44 -13.03 3.69 21.44
N TRP A 45 -13.35 4.63 20.56
CA TRP A 45 -12.50 4.95 19.40
C TRP A 45 -11.09 5.38 19.83
N LYS A 46 -10.96 6.23 20.85
CA LYS A 46 -9.66 6.64 21.40
C LYS A 46 -8.88 5.45 21.97
N CYS A 47 -9.56 4.55 22.67
CA CYS A 47 -8.94 3.37 23.26
C CYS A 47 -8.39 2.44 22.17
N LEU A 48 -9.22 2.09 21.19
CA LEU A 48 -8.82 1.23 20.06
C LEU A 48 -7.65 1.82 19.28
N LYS A 49 -7.68 3.13 19.02
CA LYS A 49 -6.59 3.84 18.36
C LYS A 49 -5.28 3.84 19.18
N ALA A 50 -5.38 3.89 20.51
CA ALA A 50 -4.21 3.79 21.38
C ALA A 50 -3.67 2.36 21.43
N GLU A 51 -4.53 1.34 21.41
CA GLU A 51 -4.15 -0.06 21.35
C GLU A 51 -3.38 -0.37 20.06
N GLU A 52 -3.86 0.12 18.91
CA GLU A 52 -3.15 0.03 17.63
C GLU A 52 -1.76 0.68 17.71
N LYS A 53 -1.65 1.89 18.28
CA LYS A 53 -0.36 2.56 18.47
C LYS A 53 0.61 1.74 19.34
N LYS A 54 0.12 1.12 20.42
CA LYS A 54 0.94 0.28 21.29
C LYS A 54 1.41 -1.00 20.61
N LYS A 55 0.57 -1.64 19.79
CA LYS A 55 0.98 -2.83 19.00
C LYS A 55 2.13 -2.50 18.06
N VAL A 56 2.01 -1.34 17.43
CA VAL A 56 3.02 -0.78 16.54
C VAL A 56 4.32 -0.42 17.27
N GLU A 57 4.25 0.26 18.43
CA GLU A 57 5.42 0.56 19.27
C GLU A 57 6.12 -0.71 19.80
N ASN A 58 5.33 -1.70 20.23
CA ASN A 58 5.87 -2.98 20.71
C ASN A 58 6.51 -3.80 19.58
N ALA A 59 6.04 -3.67 18.34
CA ALA A 59 6.68 -4.27 17.18
C ALA A 59 8.04 -3.61 16.87
N SER A 60 8.21 -2.31 17.12
CA SER A 60 9.50 -1.61 16.99
C SER A 60 10.54 -1.98 18.05
N GLY A 61 10.12 -2.54 19.19
CA GLY A 61 11.02 -2.97 20.26
C GLY A 61 11.85 -4.22 19.94
N ASN A 62 11.50 -4.97 18.88
CA ASN A 62 12.11 -6.26 18.53
C ASN A 62 12.62 -6.32 17.07
N ASN A 63 13.13 -5.22 16.53
CA ASN A 63 14.16 -5.23 15.48
C ASN A 63 14.67 -3.81 15.24
N VAL A 64 15.68 -3.40 16.02
CA VAL A 64 16.41 -2.16 15.77
C VAL A 64 17.53 -2.46 14.78
N LEU A 65 17.29 -2.13 13.51
CA LEU A 65 18.33 -1.62 12.63
C LEU A 65 17.85 -0.24 12.14
N ALA A 66 17.98 0.72 13.04
CA ALA A 66 17.94 2.13 12.66
C ALA A 66 19.21 2.40 11.84
N CYS A 67 19.08 2.47 10.52
CA CYS A 67 20.11 3.12 9.71
C CYS A 67 19.94 4.62 9.90
N GLU A 68 20.77 5.19 10.76
CA GLU A 68 21.02 6.62 10.86
C GLU A 68 21.47 7.13 9.48
N VAL A 69 20.74 8.10 8.92
CA VAL A 69 21.14 8.77 7.69
C VAL A 69 21.88 10.04 8.12
N ASP A 70 23.21 9.99 8.02
CA ASP A 70 24.06 11.16 8.22
C ASP A 70 23.71 12.27 7.22
N GLN A 71 23.54 13.48 7.75
CA GLN A 71 23.37 14.72 6.98
C GLN A 71 24.73 15.33 6.60
N ASP A 72 24.73 15.93 5.41
CA ASP A 72 25.55 17.04 4.93
C ASP A 72 27.03 16.80 4.53
N THR A 73 27.34 17.05 3.25
CA THR A 73 28.08 18.26 2.80
C THR A 73 28.37 18.29 1.28
N ALA A 74 28.55 19.51 0.77
CA ALA A 74 29.05 19.96 -0.56
C ALA A 74 27.96 20.21 -1.64
N SER A 75 27.45 21.44 -1.84
CA SER A 75 28.05 22.67 -2.44
C SER A 75 28.27 22.61 -3.97
N GLU A 76 27.50 23.43 -4.71
CA GLU A 76 27.86 24.29 -5.88
C GLU A 76 28.85 23.75 -6.95
N GLN A 77 28.62 23.84 -8.27
CA GLN A 77 28.39 25.04 -9.08
C GLN A 77 28.23 24.68 -10.59
N SER A 78 27.79 25.68 -11.35
CA SER A 78 27.45 25.81 -12.78
C SER A 78 28.56 25.63 -13.84
N GLY A 79 28.15 25.38 -15.10
CA GLY A 79 28.87 25.72 -16.36
C GLY A 79 28.79 24.61 -17.42
N ASN A 80 27.92 24.69 -18.45
CA ASN A 80 27.98 25.36 -19.77
C ASN A 80 28.76 24.61 -20.90
N GLU A 81 28.10 24.57 -22.07
CA GLU A 81 28.63 24.37 -23.45
C GLU A 81 29.13 22.96 -23.86
N SER A 82 28.98 22.46 -25.09
CA SER A 82 28.31 22.87 -26.34
C SER A 82 28.37 21.70 -27.38
N THR A 83 27.66 21.88 -28.50
CA THR A 83 27.89 21.34 -29.86
C THR A 83 27.49 19.90 -30.25
N ALA A 84 26.30 19.80 -30.84
CA ALA A 84 25.96 19.37 -32.22
C ALA A 84 26.73 18.25 -32.96
N LEU A 85 25.98 17.24 -33.44
CA LEU A 85 25.89 16.70 -34.83
C LEU A 85 24.89 15.50 -34.80
N LYS A 86 23.72 15.56 -35.45
CA LYS A 86 23.36 14.97 -36.78
C LYS A 86 23.78 13.49 -36.92
N GLU A 87 23.01 12.52 -37.39
CA GLU A 87 21.79 12.44 -38.20
C GLU A 87 21.32 10.96 -38.21
N ASN A 88 20.01 10.76 -38.38
CA ASN A 88 19.32 9.67 -39.08
C ASN A 88 20.09 8.37 -39.47
N ASN A 89 19.60 7.20 -39.04
CA ASN A 89 19.20 6.18 -40.03
C ASN A 89 18.20 5.13 -39.49
N ARG A 90 17.38 4.68 -40.43
CA ARG A 90 16.24 3.77 -40.35
C ARG A 90 16.69 2.37 -40.78
N ARG A 91 15.95 1.32 -40.35
CA ARG A 91 16.04 -0.11 -40.73
C ARG A 91 17.25 -0.85 -40.12
N SER A 92 17.14 -2.09 -39.65
CA SER A 92 16.19 -3.16 -39.94
C SER A 92 16.37 -4.27 -38.90
N TYR A 93 15.27 -4.93 -38.51
CA TYR A 93 15.28 -6.24 -37.84
C TYR A 93 15.98 -7.29 -38.74
N PRO A 94 16.87 -8.13 -38.20
CA PRO A 94 17.20 -9.41 -38.82
C PRO A 94 16.23 -10.50 -38.36
N GLN A 95 15.78 -11.32 -39.31
CA GLN A 95 15.11 -12.59 -39.06
C GLN A 95 16.12 -13.72 -38.86
N ASN A 96 15.78 -14.60 -37.92
CA ASN A 96 15.94 -16.06 -37.85
C ASN A 96 17.24 -16.71 -38.37
N ASN A 97 17.86 -17.53 -37.51
CA ASN A 97 18.29 -18.87 -37.92
C ASN A 97 18.24 -19.85 -36.74
N GLU A 98 17.80 -21.06 -37.05
CA GLU A 98 17.63 -22.22 -36.20
C GLU A 98 18.96 -22.97 -35.96
N ASN A 99 18.89 -23.92 -35.02
CA ASN A 99 19.78 -25.06 -34.76
C ASN A 99 21.03 -24.85 -33.90
N SER A 100 21.01 -25.42 -32.70
CA SER A 100 21.83 -26.60 -32.39
C SER A 100 21.57 -27.09 -30.97
N SER A 101 21.31 -28.39 -30.85
CA SER A 101 21.17 -29.13 -29.60
C SER A 101 22.47 -29.12 -28.78
N ALA A 102 22.45 -28.47 -27.62
CA ALA A 102 23.37 -28.76 -26.53
C ALA A 102 22.58 -28.82 -25.22
N ARG A 103 22.63 -30.00 -24.61
CA ARG A 103 21.95 -30.36 -23.37
C ARG A 103 22.77 -29.76 -22.22
N GLU A 104 22.47 -28.53 -21.83
CA GLU A 104 23.00 -27.95 -20.59
C GLU A 104 22.23 -28.53 -19.40
N GLU A 105 22.94 -29.26 -18.55
CA GLU A 105 22.48 -29.67 -17.23
C GLU A 105 22.14 -28.43 -16.41
N ARG A 106 20.85 -28.16 -16.27
CA ARG A 106 20.34 -27.04 -15.46
C ARG A 106 20.46 -27.41 -13.99
N VAL A 107 21.52 -26.89 -13.37
CA VAL A 107 21.69 -26.80 -11.91
C VAL A 107 20.45 -26.11 -11.34
N SER A 108 19.73 -26.81 -10.47
CA SER A 108 18.58 -26.28 -9.75
C SER A 108 19.06 -25.32 -8.65
N SER A 109 19.43 -24.10 -9.03
CA SER A 109 19.53 -23.01 -8.06
C SER A 109 18.12 -22.52 -7.79
N GLN A 110 17.59 -22.88 -6.62
CA GLN A 110 16.40 -22.21 -6.07
C GLN A 110 16.68 -20.70 -5.98
N PRO A 111 15.74 -19.81 -6.28
CA PRO A 111 15.96 -18.38 -6.09
C PRO A 111 15.98 -18.07 -4.59
N ASP A 112 17.08 -17.47 -4.16
CA ASP A 112 17.32 -17.03 -2.79
C ASP A 112 16.39 -15.84 -2.49
N ASN A 113 15.19 -16.12 -1.97
CA ASN A 113 14.15 -15.11 -1.66
C ASN A 113 14.52 -14.13 -0.52
N SER A 114 15.78 -14.09 -0.07
CA SER A 114 16.23 -13.25 1.04
C SER A 114 16.47 -11.77 0.69
N GLY A 115 16.43 -11.39 -0.60
CA GLY A 115 16.78 -10.03 -1.06
C GLY A 115 15.62 -9.03 -1.15
N HIS A 116 14.36 -9.48 -1.19
CA HIS A 116 13.20 -8.62 -1.49
C HIS A 116 12.48 -8.08 -0.25
N THR A 117 13.19 -7.90 0.87
CA THR A 117 12.58 -7.29 2.05
C THR A 117 12.29 -5.82 1.75
N CYS A 118 11.03 -5.40 1.91
CA CYS A 118 10.60 -4.02 1.77
C CYS A 118 11.20 -3.17 2.88
N VAL A 119 11.91 -2.09 2.52
CA VAL A 119 12.57 -1.19 3.48
C VAL A 119 11.88 0.16 3.55
N MET A 120 11.33 0.63 2.43
CA MET A 120 10.80 1.97 2.35
C MET A 120 9.67 2.08 1.35
N ILE A 121 8.65 2.84 1.71
CA ILE A 121 7.52 3.16 0.83
C ILE A 121 7.45 4.68 0.66
N SER A 122 7.45 5.14 -0.58
CA SER A 122 7.22 6.54 -0.92
C SER A 122 5.90 6.70 -1.64
N TYR A 123 5.08 7.64 -1.17
CA TYR A 123 3.85 8.07 -1.83
C TYR A 123 4.06 9.27 -2.76
N ASP A 124 5.28 9.79 -2.84
CA ASP A 124 5.68 10.73 -3.88
C ASP A 124 6.02 9.95 -5.15
N VAL A 125 5.11 10.01 -6.13
CA VAL A 125 5.26 9.36 -7.43
C VAL A 125 5.70 10.35 -8.52
N GLY A 126 6.40 11.41 -8.11
CA GLY A 126 7.00 12.43 -8.97
C GLY A 126 6.03 13.55 -9.32
N LYS A 127 5.01 13.27 -10.13
CA LYS A 127 4.05 14.32 -10.55
C LYS A 127 3.07 14.69 -9.42
N PHE A 128 2.79 13.74 -8.54
CA PHE A 128 1.83 13.89 -7.46
C PHE A 128 2.39 13.20 -6.22
N ASN A 129 2.25 13.84 -5.08
CA ASN A 129 2.36 13.16 -3.80
C ASN A 129 0.96 12.71 -3.37
N ARG A 130 0.80 11.42 -3.04
CA ARG A 130 -0.51 10.87 -2.63
C ARG A 130 -0.90 11.25 -1.20
N LEU A 131 0.06 11.70 -0.38
CA LEU A 131 -0.19 12.24 0.96
C LEU A 131 -0.94 13.58 0.92
N ASP A 132 -0.79 14.35 -0.16
CA ASP A 132 -1.46 15.65 -0.34
C ASP A 132 -2.95 15.52 -0.75
N ASN A 133 -3.55 14.33 -0.60
CA ASN A 133 -4.90 14.05 -1.05
C ASN A 133 -5.96 14.72 -0.15
N GLN A 134 -6.58 15.80 -0.65
CA GLN A 134 -7.58 16.58 0.08
C GLN A 134 -9.02 16.08 -0.16
N VAL A 135 -9.29 14.81 0.14
CA VAL A 135 -10.61 14.21 -0.08
C VAL A 135 -11.59 14.53 1.05
N SER A 136 -12.77 15.05 0.69
CA SER A 136 -13.82 15.40 1.67
C SER A 136 -15.26 15.19 1.17
N GLY A 137 -16.17 15.05 2.14
CA GLY A 137 -17.62 14.96 1.92
C GLY A 137 -18.12 13.70 1.22
N LYS A 138 -19.45 13.59 1.10
CA LYS A 138 -20.13 12.41 0.48
C LYS A 138 -19.69 12.17 -0.97
N GLY A 139 -19.43 13.24 -1.72
CA GLY A 139 -19.02 13.16 -3.11
C GLY A 139 -17.51 12.94 -3.32
N LYS A 140 -16.72 12.81 -2.25
CA LYS A 140 -15.24 12.73 -2.31
C LYS A 140 -14.68 13.86 -3.18
N ARG A 141 -15.02 15.11 -2.85
CA ARG A 141 -14.51 16.31 -3.54
C ARG A 141 -13.05 16.52 -3.12
N GLY A 142 -12.23 17.03 -4.04
CA GLY A 142 -10.79 17.24 -3.82
C GLY A 142 -9.92 15.97 -3.87
N ALA A 143 -10.54 14.78 -3.98
CA ALA A 143 -9.82 13.53 -4.15
C ALA A 143 -9.02 13.52 -5.47
N GLN A 144 -7.79 13.01 -5.40
CA GLN A 144 -7.00 12.73 -6.58
C GLN A 144 -7.67 11.63 -7.41
N LEU A 145 -7.76 11.84 -8.72
CA LEU A 145 -8.33 10.86 -9.65
C LEU A 145 -7.24 9.89 -10.10
N MET A 146 -7.53 8.60 -9.96
CA MET A 146 -6.66 7.48 -10.31
C MET A 146 -7.23 6.75 -11.52
N GLY A 147 -6.36 6.41 -12.47
CA GLY A 147 -6.63 5.45 -13.56
C GLY A 147 -5.92 4.12 -13.32
N LEU A 148 -6.17 3.14 -14.18
CA LEU A 148 -5.64 1.76 -14.04
C LEU A 148 -4.11 1.70 -13.86
N GLN A 149 -3.37 2.50 -14.63
CA GLN A 149 -1.90 2.55 -14.60
C GLN A 149 -1.37 3.75 -13.78
N SER A 150 -2.21 4.39 -12.97
CA SER A 150 -1.72 5.49 -12.13
C SER A 150 -0.84 4.94 -11.01
N PRO A 151 0.40 5.44 -10.85
CA PRO A 151 1.27 5.04 -9.75
C PRO A 151 0.67 5.42 -8.40
N VAL A 152 0.64 4.48 -7.46
CA VAL A 152 0.15 4.68 -6.09
C VAL A 152 1.32 5.02 -5.18
N CYS A 153 2.34 4.16 -5.16
CA CYS A 153 3.53 4.34 -4.35
C CYS A 153 4.73 3.64 -5.01
N ILE A 154 5.91 3.94 -4.51
CA ILE A 154 7.18 3.31 -4.88
C ILE A 154 7.68 2.56 -3.65
N ILE A 155 7.87 1.25 -3.79
CA ILE A 155 8.45 0.37 -2.77
C ILE A 155 9.93 0.21 -3.09
N SER A 156 10.80 0.48 -2.13
CA SER A 156 12.25 0.24 -2.23
C SER A 156 12.65 -0.92 -1.33
N CYS A 157 13.39 -1.87 -1.88
CA CYS A 157 13.88 -3.06 -1.19
C CYS A 157 15.32 -2.88 -0.69
N VAL A 158 15.77 -3.78 0.19
CA VAL A 158 17.13 -3.77 0.78
C VAL A 158 18.21 -3.83 -0.32
N ASP A 159 17.95 -4.60 -1.37
CA ASP A 159 18.83 -4.77 -2.52
C ASP A 159 18.95 -3.51 -3.42
N GLY A 160 18.19 -2.45 -3.10
CA GLY A 160 18.12 -1.22 -3.89
C GLY A 160 17.11 -1.26 -5.03
N THR A 161 16.45 -2.40 -5.27
CA THR A 161 15.41 -2.55 -6.29
C THR A 161 14.19 -1.70 -5.91
N LYS A 162 13.57 -1.07 -6.91
CA LYS A 162 12.39 -0.24 -6.74
C LYS A 162 11.21 -0.75 -7.56
N TYR A 163 10.08 -0.93 -6.92
CA TYR A 163 8.82 -1.36 -7.53
C TYR A 163 7.82 -0.22 -7.50
N THR A 164 7.29 0.15 -8.66
CA THR A 164 6.20 1.13 -8.74
C THR A 164 4.87 0.38 -8.73
N VAL A 165 4.09 0.56 -7.68
CA VAL A 165 2.79 -0.09 -7.56
C VAL A 165 1.75 0.73 -8.32
N LEU A 166 0.99 0.07 -9.20
CA LEU A 166 -0.07 0.68 -9.99
C LEU A 166 -1.43 0.49 -9.32
N ALA A 167 -2.37 1.41 -9.57
CA ALA A 167 -3.66 1.40 -8.89
C ALA A 167 -4.55 0.19 -9.23
N GLY A 168 -4.44 -0.36 -10.46
CA GLY A 168 -5.25 -1.49 -10.92
C GLY A 168 -6.75 -1.19 -11.09
N VAL A 169 -7.23 -0.05 -10.58
CA VAL A 169 -8.62 0.38 -10.63
C VAL A 169 -8.73 1.87 -10.93
N GLN A 170 -9.76 2.24 -11.69
CA GLN A 170 -10.10 3.64 -11.92
C GLN A 170 -11.03 4.16 -10.81
N GLY A 171 -10.69 5.29 -10.20
CA GLY A 171 -11.51 5.86 -9.13
C GLY A 171 -10.89 7.06 -8.44
N LYS A 172 -11.51 7.47 -7.35
CA LYS A 172 -11.03 8.56 -6.50
C LYS A 172 -10.21 7.99 -5.35
N LEU A 173 -9.01 8.52 -5.13
CA LEU A 173 -8.21 8.16 -3.96
C LEU A 173 -8.90 8.64 -2.68
N VAL A 174 -9.25 7.71 -1.81
CA VAL A 174 -9.90 7.99 -0.53
C VAL A 174 -8.89 8.03 0.59
N GLU A 175 -7.90 7.14 0.56
CA GLU A 175 -6.95 7.01 1.65
C GLU A 175 -5.64 6.40 1.14
N VAL A 176 -4.52 6.79 1.76
CA VAL A 176 -3.24 6.09 1.68
C VAL A 176 -2.82 5.69 3.07
N ASN A 177 -2.12 4.58 3.20
CA ASN A 177 -1.69 4.08 4.50
C ASN A 177 -0.40 4.76 4.97
N GLU A 178 -0.54 5.93 5.60
CA GLU A 178 0.58 6.72 6.10
C GLU A 178 1.45 5.96 7.11
N ARG A 179 0.91 4.92 7.77
CA ARG A 179 1.65 4.07 8.71
C ARG A 179 2.84 3.39 8.05
N LEU A 180 2.77 3.11 6.76
CA LEU A 180 3.84 2.43 6.03
C LEU A 180 5.11 3.28 5.87
N LEU A 181 5.03 4.60 6.12
CA LEU A 181 6.21 5.46 6.19
C LEU A 181 7.09 5.13 7.40
N SER A 182 6.48 4.65 8.49
CA SER A 182 7.17 4.25 9.72
C SER A 182 7.29 2.73 9.86
N TYR A 183 6.35 1.98 9.27
CA TYR A 183 6.22 0.53 9.41
C TYR A 183 6.06 -0.17 8.05
N PRO A 184 7.08 -0.11 7.17
CA PRO A 184 7.04 -0.66 5.81
C PRO A 184 6.84 -2.19 5.79
N GLN A 185 7.25 -2.89 6.84
CA GLN A 185 7.12 -4.35 6.99
C GLN A 185 5.66 -4.84 6.98
N LEU A 186 4.69 -3.98 7.31
CA LEU A 186 3.27 -4.35 7.33
C LEU A 186 2.78 -4.85 5.96
N VAL A 187 3.39 -4.39 4.87
CA VAL A 187 3.08 -4.86 3.51
C VAL A 187 3.41 -6.35 3.33
N SER A 188 4.46 -6.83 4.00
CA SER A 188 4.87 -8.23 3.95
C SER A 188 4.18 -9.08 5.02
N ASP A 189 4.04 -8.57 6.23
CA ASP A 189 3.50 -9.34 7.37
C ASP A 189 1.98 -9.49 7.29
N HIS A 190 1.28 -8.43 6.87
CA HIS A 190 -0.18 -8.34 6.90
C HIS A 190 -0.76 -7.70 5.61
N PRO A 191 -0.46 -8.24 4.41
CA PRO A 191 -0.84 -7.64 3.12
C PRO A 191 -2.35 -7.45 2.95
N ASP A 192 -3.16 -8.37 3.48
CA ASP A 192 -4.62 -8.37 3.33
C ASP A 192 -5.35 -7.56 4.42
N ALA A 193 -4.61 -6.97 5.37
CA ALA A 193 -5.16 -6.27 6.52
C ALA A 193 -4.48 -4.90 6.71
N GLU A 194 -3.56 -4.78 7.66
CA GLU A 194 -2.93 -3.51 8.04
C GLU A 194 -1.88 -3.02 7.03
N GLY A 195 -1.43 -3.90 6.13
CA GLY A 195 -0.47 -3.66 5.06
C GLY A 195 -1.07 -3.09 3.77
N TYR A 196 -2.36 -2.71 3.75
CA TYR A 196 -2.95 -2.10 2.56
C TYR A 196 -2.21 -0.82 2.15
N LEU A 197 -2.08 -0.58 0.84
CA LEU A 197 -1.33 0.57 0.33
C LEU A 197 -2.21 1.82 0.19
N ALA A 198 -3.42 1.64 -0.34
CA ALA A 198 -4.37 2.72 -0.61
C ALA A 198 -5.80 2.21 -0.72
N VAL A 199 -6.77 3.08 -0.45
CA VAL A 199 -8.20 2.84 -0.69
C VAL A 199 -8.65 3.73 -1.83
N VAL A 200 -9.11 3.11 -2.91
CA VAL A 200 -9.63 3.82 -4.10
C VAL A 200 -11.12 3.53 -4.23
N LEU A 201 -11.92 4.58 -4.43
CA LEU A 201 -13.36 4.48 -4.63
C LEU A 201 -13.69 4.56 -6.13
N PRO A 202 -14.13 3.45 -6.76
CA PRO A 202 -14.61 3.46 -8.14
C PRO A 202 -15.92 4.24 -8.28
N PRO A 203 -16.27 4.68 -9.50
CA PRO A 203 -17.56 5.31 -9.76
C PRO A 203 -18.72 4.32 -9.56
N LEU A 204 -19.74 4.73 -8.78
CA LEU A 204 -20.87 3.87 -8.40
C LEU A 204 -21.63 3.26 -9.58
N ARG A 205 -21.70 3.95 -10.72
CA ARG A 205 -22.43 3.45 -11.90
C ARG A 205 -21.75 2.27 -12.60
N ASN A 206 -20.42 2.16 -12.47
CA ASN A 206 -19.61 1.20 -13.25
C ASN A 206 -18.75 0.30 -12.35
N GLY A 207 -19.02 0.23 -11.05
CA GLY A 207 -18.22 -0.55 -10.10
C GLY A 207 -18.14 -2.03 -10.46
N ASP A 208 -19.29 -2.63 -10.81
CA ASP A 208 -19.38 -4.07 -11.09
C ASP A 208 -18.62 -4.47 -12.37
N PHE A 209 -18.67 -3.63 -13.40
CA PHE A 209 -17.92 -3.85 -14.65
C PHE A 209 -16.40 -3.77 -14.44
N MET A 210 -15.93 -2.94 -13.51
CA MET A 210 -14.51 -2.88 -13.20
C MET A 210 -14.07 -4.12 -12.42
N ARG A 211 -14.90 -4.61 -11.49
CA ARG A 211 -14.63 -5.81 -10.72
C ARG A 211 -14.55 -7.07 -11.59
N SER A 212 -15.36 -7.17 -12.65
CA SER A 212 -15.32 -8.32 -13.57
C SER A 212 -14.03 -8.43 -14.40
N LYS A 213 -13.19 -7.38 -14.40
CA LYS A 213 -11.87 -7.40 -15.07
C LYS A 213 -10.74 -7.84 -14.15
N LEU A 214 -11.00 -7.96 -12.86
CA LEU A 214 -10.03 -8.42 -11.88
C LEU A 214 -10.05 -9.95 -11.84
N PHE A 215 -8.90 -10.54 -11.53
CA PHE A 215 -8.81 -11.97 -11.32
C PHE A 215 -9.59 -12.39 -10.09
N THR A 216 -10.17 -13.59 -10.14
CA THR A 216 -10.59 -14.28 -8.92
C THR A 216 -9.36 -14.77 -8.16
N GLU A 217 -9.54 -15.14 -6.89
CA GLU A 217 -8.45 -15.68 -6.07
C GLU A 217 -7.84 -16.93 -6.70
N GLU A 218 -8.67 -17.82 -7.27
CA GLU A 218 -8.21 -19.03 -7.94
C GLU A 218 -7.36 -18.71 -9.17
N GLN A 219 -7.85 -17.81 -10.02
CA GLN A 219 -7.13 -17.37 -11.22
C GLN A 219 -5.78 -16.72 -10.87
N TYR A 220 -5.73 -15.96 -9.79
CA TYR A 220 -4.50 -15.33 -9.32
C TYR A 220 -3.48 -16.36 -8.83
N LYS A 221 -3.92 -17.35 -8.05
CA LYS A 221 -3.05 -18.45 -7.57
C LYS A 221 -2.50 -19.31 -8.71
N GLU A 222 -3.26 -19.51 -9.79
CA GLU A 222 -2.77 -20.22 -10.97
C GLU A 222 -1.60 -19.50 -11.64
N LEU A 223 -1.64 -18.17 -11.74
CA LEU A 223 -0.56 -17.38 -12.34
C LEU A 223 0.76 -17.52 -11.56
N ASP A 224 0.67 -17.55 -10.23
CA ASP A 224 1.83 -17.74 -9.35
C ASP A 224 2.46 -19.14 -9.54
N HIS A 225 1.63 -20.17 -9.74
CA HIS A 225 2.11 -21.54 -9.97
C HIS A 225 2.90 -21.70 -11.28
N TYR A 226 2.58 -20.92 -12.31
CA TYR A 226 3.30 -20.94 -13.60
C TYR A 226 4.58 -20.08 -13.61
N GLY A 227 4.92 -19.41 -12.50
CA GLY A 227 6.07 -18.50 -12.44
C GLY A 227 5.92 -17.31 -13.40
N ILE A 228 4.70 -17.00 -13.82
CA ILE A 228 4.41 -15.79 -14.59
C ILE A 228 4.36 -14.67 -13.57
N SER A 229 5.52 -14.05 -13.30
CA SER A 229 5.60 -12.85 -12.49
C SER A 229 4.74 -11.78 -13.16
N GLY A 230 3.51 -11.61 -12.67
CA GLY A 230 2.58 -10.60 -13.15
C GLY A 230 3.06 -9.22 -12.73
N CYS A 231 3.48 -8.43 -13.72
CA CYS A 231 3.55 -6.96 -13.67
C CYS A 231 2.99 -6.43 -14.99
#